data_AF-A0A917AR00-F1
#
_entry.id   AF-A0A917AR00-F1
#
_cell.length_a   1.000
_cell.length_b   1.000
_cell.length_c   1.000
_cell.angle_alpha   90.00
_cell.angle_beta   90.00
_cell.angle_gamma   90.00
#
_symmetry.space_group_name_H-M   'P 1'
#
loop_
_entity.id
_entity.type
_entity.pdbx_description
1 polymer ?
#
loop_
_entity_poly.entity_id
_entity_poly.type
_entity_poly.pdbx_seq_one_letter_code
_entity_poly.pdbx_strand_id
1 'polypeptide(L)'
;MDALEIMANLDRVVPYYQPVFSADDHEVIGYEVLGYMEIDGENVSIGHFFLDESVPEDFRMEVDAIVLEKAIEDYMQTDQSFYLFINRNPNLLEYDEKEMFLEQLLRYEEQGLRLTNIIIQLTEHHFTGDLKSLRHLLTYYRTYGMKLAVDHIGKGNSNIRRVGMLAPDIFKVDLVSLDKEQNTPAYQDTLSSLPFLARKMGATILYEGIDQFYHLQYAWKNGGRYYQGRYLHAASPSFMDKYSLKDRLRQECHTFIVHEKKKLQAIQSYSDTLNERLNTFMMRMKKIDDYNKFLQVLAKEFSDVSFRMYVCDEDGFQKSANIEKEADGDWVLYPSYMMKNWSWRPYFLENIMKMRVNKKGRLSDLYTDIKSGETIRTFSYPTDDNDYIFMDIPYDYLYKTEGLLR
;
A
#
# COMPACT_ATOMS: atom_id res chain seq x y z
N MET A 1 -17.27 -29.30 -9.84
CA MET A 1 -16.67 -30.52 -9.29
C MET A 1 -17.14 -30.63 -7.86
N ASP A 2 -17.80 -31.74 -7.53
CA ASP A 2 -18.26 -32.00 -6.18
C ASP A 2 -17.07 -32.41 -5.29
N ALA A 3 -17.15 -32.17 -3.99
CA ALA A 3 -16.09 -32.54 -3.04
C ALA A 3 -15.79 -34.05 -3.08
N LEU A 4 -16.82 -34.88 -3.26
CA LEU A 4 -16.67 -36.34 -3.37
C LEU A 4 -15.89 -36.76 -4.62
N GLU A 5 -16.03 -36.02 -5.72
CA GLU A 5 -15.31 -36.28 -6.97
C GLU A 5 -13.81 -36.03 -6.79
N ILE A 6 -13.46 -34.97 -6.05
CA ILE A 6 -12.07 -34.66 -5.69
C ILE A 6 -11.48 -35.78 -4.82
N MET A 7 -12.21 -36.17 -3.76
CA MET A 7 -11.77 -37.21 -2.84
C MET A 7 -11.66 -38.60 -3.48
N ALA A 8 -12.42 -38.88 -4.54
CA ALA A 8 -12.34 -40.14 -5.27
C ALA A 8 -11.13 -40.21 -6.22
N ASN A 9 -10.50 -39.07 -6.56
CA ASN A 9 -9.44 -38.96 -7.56
C ASN A 9 -8.21 -38.20 -7.01
N LEU A 10 -7.83 -38.48 -5.77
CA LEU A 10 -6.70 -37.82 -5.09
C LEU A 10 -5.37 -37.96 -5.85
N ASP A 11 -5.18 -39.04 -6.60
CA ASP A 11 -4.01 -39.27 -7.45
C ASP A 11 -3.84 -38.19 -8.53
N ARG A 12 -4.95 -37.59 -8.98
CA ARG A 12 -5.00 -36.54 -10.01
C ARG A 12 -4.87 -35.12 -9.48
N VAL A 13 -4.80 -34.95 -8.16
CA VAL A 13 -4.55 -33.64 -7.54
C VAL A 13 -3.08 -33.26 -7.79
N VAL A 14 -2.84 -32.07 -8.32
CA VAL A 14 -1.50 -31.59 -8.69
C VAL A 14 -1.29 -30.14 -8.24
N PRO A 15 -0.07 -29.75 -7.85
CA PRO A 15 0.27 -28.37 -7.58
C PRO A 15 0.46 -27.57 -8.87
N TYR A 16 0.06 -26.31 -8.82
CA TYR A 16 0.38 -25.28 -9.81
C TYR A 16 1.11 -24.14 -9.11
N TYR A 17 1.92 -23.44 -9.88
CA TYR A 17 2.83 -22.42 -9.39
C TYR A 17 2.55 -21.10 -10.07
N GLN A 18 2.14 -20.09 -9.29
CA GLN A 18 2.02 -18.73 -9.81
C GLN A 18 3.23 -17.90 -9.39
N PRO A 19 4.04 -17.39 -10.33
CA PRO A 19 5.25 -16.66 -10.01
C PRO A 19 4.95 -15.31 -9.36
N VAL A 20 5.80 -14.97 -8.38
CA VAL A 20 5.86 -13.67 -7.72
C VAL A 20 7.12 -12.96 -8.20
N PHE A 21 6.97 -11.73 -8.68
CA PHE A 21 8.06 -10.91 -9.21
C PHE A 21 8.48 -9.83 -8.23
N SER A 22 9.76 -9.45 -8.23
CA SER A 22 10.24 -8.34 -7.40
C SER A 22 10.37 -7.01 -8.14
N ALA A 23 10.22 -5.93 -7.39
CA ALA A 23 10.41 -4.56 -7.88
C ALA A 23 11.88 -4.13 -7.97
N ASP A 24 12.78 -4.75 -7.20
CA ASP A 24 14.20 -4.42 -7.15
C ASP A 24 14.97 -5.10 -8.28
N ASP A 25 14.85 -6.42 -8.41
CA ASP A 25 15.59 -7.22 -9.39
C ASP A 25 14.81 -7.47 -10.70
N HIS A 26 13.49 -7.27 -10.69
CA HIS A 26 12.59 -7.56 -11.81
C HIS A 26 12.58 -9.05 -12.19
N GLU A 27 12.87 -9.90 -11.22
CA GLU A 27 13.02 -11.35 -11.36
C GLU A 27 11.92 -12.08 -10.61
N VAL A 28 11.74 -13.36 -10.93
CA VAL A 28 10.94 -14.24 -10.09
C VAL A 28 11.64 -14.43 -8.75
N ILE A 29 10.94 -14.17 -7.65
CA ILE A 29 11.45 -14.37 -6.29
C ILE A 29 10.82 -15.56 -5.59
N GLY A 30 9.72 -16.08 -6.10
CA GLY A 30 8.98 -17.15 -5.46
C GLY A 30 7.76 -17.56 -6.27
N TYR A 31 7.08 -18.58 -5.77
CA TYR A 31 5.84 -19.08 -6.34
C TYR A 31 4.81 -19.31 -5.25
N GLU A 32 3.58 -18.90 -5.53
CA GLU A 32 2.42 -19.37 -4.80
C GLU A 32 2.00 -20.75 -5.29
N VAL A 33 1.86 -21.67 -4.34
CA VAL A 33 1.39 -23.03 -4.57
C VAL A 33 -0.14 -23.03 -4.55
N LEU A 34 -0.72 -23.54 -5.62
CA LEU A 34 -2.16 -23.61 -5.86
C LEU A 34 -2.58 -25.06 -6.17
N GLY A 35 -3.70 -25.51 -5.62
CA GLY A 35 -4.26 -26.83 -5.91
C GLY A 35 -5.03 -26.86 -7.23
N TYR A 36 -4.69 -27.82 -8.10
CA TYR A 36 -5.41 -28.14 -9.33
C TYR A 36 -5.72 -29.65 -9.38
N MET A 37 -6.62 -30.05 -10.28
CA MET A 37 -6.90 -31.45 -10.59
C MET A 37 -6.94 -31.66 -12.10
N GLU A 38 -6.31 -32.74 -12.57
CA GLU A 38 -6.38 -33.17 -13.96
C GLU A 38 -7.69 -33.91 -14.24
N ILE A 39 -8.47 -33.40 -15.20
CA ILE A 39 -9.74 -33.98 -15.64
C ILE A 39 -9.77 -33.96 -17.16
N ASP A 40 -9.86 -35.15 -17.77
CA ASP A 40 -9.99 -35.32 -19.22
C ASP A 40 -8.93 -34.56 -20.05
N GLY A 41 -7.72 -34.43 -19.50
CA GLY A 41 -6.60 -33.70 -20.11
C GLY A 41 -6.61 -32.18 -19.90
N GLU A 42 -7.58 -31.64 -19.15
CA GLU A 42 -7.62 -30.26 -18.70
C GLU A 42 -7.32 -30.16 -17.20
N ASN A 43 -6.57 -29.14 -16.79
CA ASN A 43 -6.27 -28.88 -15.39
C ASN A 43 -7.20 -27.80 -14.85
N VAL A 44 -8.01 -28.17 -13.86
CA VAL A 44 -9.02 -27.31 -13.25
C VAL A 44 -8.58 -26.91 -11.85
N SER A 45 -8.66 -25.62 -11.51
CA SER A 45 -8.38 -25.17 -10.15
C SER A 45 -9.39 -25.77 -9.18
N ILE A 46 -8.90 -26.30 -8.06
CA ILE A 46 -9.73 -26.81 -6.96
C ILE A 46 -9.78 -25.82 -5.79
N GLY A 47 -9.49 -24.53 -6.02
CA GLY A 47 -9.54 -23.50 -4.98
C GLY A 47 -10.88 -23.41 -4.25
N HIS A 48 -12.00 -23.65 -4.96
CA HIS A 48 -13.34 -23.65 -4.36
C HIS A 48 -13.51 -24.72 -3.29
N PHE A 49 -12.83 -25.86 -3.41
CA PHE A 49 -12.91 -26.97 -2.45
C PHE A 49 -12.37 -26.56 -1.07
N PHE A 50 -11.29 -25.78 -1.02
CA PHE A 50 -10.69 -25.31 0.23
C PHE A 50 -11.53 -24.22 0.92
N LEU A 51 -12.27 -23.43 0.13
CA LEU A 51 -13.08 -22.31 0.60
C LEU A 51 -14.52 -22.72 0.99
N ASP A 52 -14.96 -23.92 0.62
CA ASP A 52 -16.29 -24.43 0.93
C ASP A 52 -16.36 -24.98 2.36
N GLU A 53 -17.07 -24.27 3.25
CA GLU A 53 -17.25 -24.66 4.65
C GLU A 53 -18.11 -25.92 4.83
N SER A 54 -18.84 -26.36 3.80
CA SER A 54 -19.59 -27.62 3.85
C SER A 54 -18.70 -28.85 3.69
N VAL A 55 -17.47 -28.68 3.19
CA VAL A 55 -16.49 -29.77 3.05
C VAL A 55 -15.84 -30.06 4.41
N PRO A 56 -15.88 -31.33 4.89
CA PRO A 56 -15.24 -31.72 6.14
C PRO A 56 -13.77 -31.28 6.23
N GLU A 57 -13.34 -30.88 7.42
CA GLU A 57 -11.96 -30.42 7.68
C GLU A 57 -10.93 -31.49 7.32
N ASP A 58 -11.16 -32.74 7.70
CA ASP A 58 -10.26 -33.87 7.38
C ASP A 58 -10.02 -34.03 5.88
N PHE A 59 -11.06 -33.83 5.05
CA PHE A 59 -10.93 -33.92 3.59
C PHE A 59 -10.12 -32.75 3.03
N ARG A 60 -10.33 -31.54 3.57
CA ARG A 60 -9.54 -30.37 3.18
C ARG A 60 -8.07 -30.53 3.57
N MET A 61 -7.80 -31.08 4.75
CA MET A 61 -6.44 -31.38 5.21
C MET A 61 -5.76 -32.46 4.36
N GLU A 62 -6.47 -33.52 3.99
CA GLU A 62 -5.93 -34.60 3.15
C GLU A 62 -5.50 -34.09 1.77
N VAL A 63 -6.35 -33.30 1.10
CA VAL A 63 -6.01 -32.71 -0.20
C VAL A 63 -4.89 -31.67 -0.07
N ASP A 64 -4.91 -30.83 0.98
CA ASP A 64 -3.85 -29.85 1.23
C ASP A 64 -2.49 -30.52 1.46
N ALA A 65 -2.46 -31.63 2.19
CA ALA A 65 -1.25 -32.41 2.44
C ALA A 65 -0.67 -32.99 1.13
N ILE A 66 -1.52 -33.48 0.22
CA ILE A 66 -1.10 -33.99 -1.10
C ILE A 66 -0.53 -32.87 -1.97
N VAL A 67 -1.20 -31.72 -2.03
CA VAL A 67 -0.71 -30.56 -2.80
C VAL A 67 0.62 -30.08 -2.25
N LEU A 68 0.75 -29.99 -0.91
CA LEU A 68 1.99 -29.60 -0.25
C LEU A 68 3.13 -30.57 -0.55
N GLU A 69 2.88 -31.87 -0.38
CA GLU A 69 3.90 -32.91 -0.57
C GLU A 69 4.47 -32.85 -1.98
N LYS A 70 3.60 -32.89 -3.00
CA LYS A 70 4.01 -32.78 -4.41
C LYS A 70 4.73 -31.46 -4.70
N ALA A 71 4.27 -30.35 -4.11
CA ALA A 71 4.91 -29.05 -4.31
C ALA A 71 6.33 -28.98 -3.73
N ILE A 72 6.54 -29.59 -2.55
CA ILE A 72 7.87 -29.69 -1.95
C ILE A 72 8.75 -30.63 -2.78
N GLU A 73 8.23 -31.78 -3.22
CA GLU A 73 8.98 -32.72 -4.07
C GLU A 73 9.48 -32.05 -5.36
N ASP A 74 8.60 -31.32 -6.06
CA ASP A 74 8.95 -30.53 -7.25
C ASP A 74 10.01 -29.47 -6.91
N TYR A 75 9.83 -28.75 -5.81
CA TYR A 75 10.77 -27.72 -5.35
C TYR A 75 12.15 -28.28 -5.00
N MET A 76 12.21 -29.47 -4.42
CA MET A 76 13.46 -30.17 -4.08
C MET A 76 14.26 -30.57 -5.33
N GLN A 77 13.64 -30.64 -6.52
CA GLN A 77 14.33 -30.84 -7.79
C GLN A 77 14.95 -29.55 -8.34
N THR A 78 14.73 -28.40 -7.70
CA THR A 78 15.30 -27.11 -8.09
C THR A 78 16.55 -26.76 -7.28
N ASP A 79 17.18 -25.62 -7.58
CA ASP A 79 18.28 -25.08 -6.78
C ASP A 79 17.82 -24.41 -5.47
N GLN A 80 16.50 -24.40 -5.20
CA GLN A 80 15.87 -23.76 -4.06
C GLN A 80 16.30 -22.29 -3.90
N SER A 81 16.37 -21.56 -5.02
CA SER A 81 16.76 -20.15 -5.06
C SER A 81 15.60 -19.17 -4.86
N PHE A 82 14.37 -19.68 -4.79
CA PHE A 82 13.14 -18.87 -4.71
C PHE A 82 12.28 -19.26 -3.51
N TYR A 83 11.40 -18.37 -3.08
CA TYR A 83 10.46 -18.62 -1.98
C TYR A 83 9.27 -19.49 -2.43
N LEU A 84 8.75 -20.33 -1.52
CA LEU A 84 7.46 -20.98 -1.69
C LEU A 84 6.43 -20.32 -0.79
N PHE A 85 5.38 -19.77 -1.40
CA PHE A 85 4.23 -19.20 -0.71
C PHE A 85 3.16 -20.29 -0.56
N ILE A 86 2.90 -20.68 0.69
CA ILE A 86 2.05 -21.83 1.04
C ILE A 86 0.84 -21.33 1.82
N ASN A 87 -0.35 -21.49 1.22
CA ASN A 87 -1.63 -21.11 1.83
C ASN A 87 -1.98 -22.04 2.99
N ARG A 88 -2.29 -21.50 4.16
CA ARG A 88 -2.75 -22.28 5.32
C ARG A 88 -4.04 -21.70 5.88
N ASN A 89 -4.99 -22.57 6.19
CA ASN A 89 -6.16 -22.16 6.95
C ASN A 89 -5.74 -22.01 8.42
N PRO A 90 -5.85 -20.80 9.02
CA PRO A 90 -5.37 -20.56 10.37
C PRO A 90 -6.12 -21.37 11.42
N ASN A 91 -7.38 -21.76 11.18
CA ASN A 91 -8.11 -22.63 12.10
C ASN A 91 -7.53 -24.05 12.05
N LEU A 92 -7.35 -24.62 10.86
CA LEU A 92 -6.76 -25.96 10.71
C LEU A 92 -5.33 -26.02 11.26
N LEU A 93 -4.57 -24.93 11.10
CA LEU A 93 -3.21 -24.82 11.62
C LEU A 93 -3.17 -24.76 13.16
N GLU A 94 -4.19 -24.18 13.81
CA GLU A 94 -4.31 -24.19 15.28
C GLU A 94 -4.85 -25.52 15.82
N TYR A 95 -5.75 -26.17 15.09
CA TYR A 95 -6.30 -27.49 15.43
C TYR A 95 -5.33 -28.66 15.19
N ASP A 96 -4.20 -28.43 14.52
CA ASP A 96 -3.15 -29.42 14.30
C ASP A 96 -2.41 -29.77 15.61
N GLU A 97 -3.08 -30.54 16.48
CA GLU A 97 -2.57 -30.95 17.81
C GLU A 97 -1.24 -31.72 17.74
N LYS A 98 -0.87 -32.24 16.57
CA LYS A 98 0.35 -33.03 16.34
C LYS A 98 1.43 -32.25 15.61
N GLU A 99 1.23 -30.97 15.32
CA GLU A 99 2.16 -30.16 14.52
C GLU A 99 2.50 -30.82 13.17
N MET A 100 1.56 -31.56 12.57
CA MET A 100 1.76 -32.33 11.33
C MET A 100 2.37 -31.50 10.21
N PHE A 101 1.94 -30.25 10.05
CA PHE A 101 2.52 -29.35 9.06
C PHE A 101 4.00 -29.09 9.31
N LEU A 102 4.38 -28.76 10.54
CA LEU A 102 5.78 -28.50 10.88
C LEU A 102 6.61 -29.79 10.80
N GLU A 103 6.11 -30.91 11.33
CA GLU A 103 6.79 -32.20 11.24
C GLU A 103 7.06 -32.60 9.78
N GLN A 104 6.09 -32.39 8.89
CA GLN A 104 6.27 -32.66 7.46
C GLN A 104 7.39 -31.80 6.88
N LEU A 105 7.42 -30.49 7.17
CA LEU A 105 8.49 -29.60 6.72
C LEU A 105 9.85 -29.99 7.28
N LEU A 106 9.94 -30.38 8.56
CA LEU A 106 11.18 -30.82 9.20
C LEU A 106 11.74 -32.10 8.56
N ARG A 107 10.88 -33.06 8.18
CA ARG A 107 11.32 -34.27 7.44
C ARG A 107 11.94 -33.94 6.08
N TYR A 108 11.46 -32.90 5.41
CA TYR A 108 12.06 -32.42 4.17
C TYR A 108 13.29 -31.55 4.43
N GLU A 109 13.36 -30.84 5.56
CA GLU A 109 14.57 -30.11 5.99
C GLU A 109 15.74 -31.08 6.17
N GLU A 110 15.52 -32.26 6.76
CA GLU A 110 16.52 -33.33 6.85
C GLU A 110 17.04 -33.79 5.47
N GLN A 111 16.24 -33.60 4.41
CA GLN A 111 16.59 -33.91 3.03
C GLN A 111 17.18 -32.70 2.27
N GLY A 112 17.29 -31.54 2.92
CA GLY A 112 17.89 -30.33 2.37
C GLY A 112 16.92 -29.22 2.00
N LEU A 113 15.62 -29.31 2.35
CA LEU A 113 14.68 -28.21 2.22
C LEU A 113 15.12 -27.03 3.09
N ARG A 114 15.19 -25.83 2.51
CA ARG A 114 15.49 -24.61 3.28
C ARG A 114 14.21 -24.00 3.83
N LEU A 115 13.93 -24.18 5.12
CA LEU A 115 12.76 -23.59 5.77
C LEU A 115 12.74 -22.05 5.71
N THR A 116 13.91 -21.41 5.57
CA THR A 116 14.03 -19.96 5.34
C THR A 116 13.39 -19.47 4.04
N ASN A 117 13.11 -20.39 3.11
CA ASN A 117 12.46 -20.09 1.83
C ASN A 117 10.94 -20.29 1.88
N ILE A 118 10.39 -20.79 3.00
CA ILE A 118 8.95 -20.99 3.15
C ILE A 118 8.28 -19.72 3.67
N ILE A 119 7.23 -19.30 2.98
CA ILE A 119 6.36 -18.19 3.35
C ILE A 119 4.97 -18.77 3.59
N ILE A 120 4.53 -18.75 4.83
CA ILE A 120 3.18 -19.17 5.21
C ILE A 120 2.23 -18.02 4.92
N GLN A 121 1.16 -18.28 4.18
CA GLN A 121 0.11 -17.31 3.86
C GLN A 121 -1.15 -17.65 4.64
N LEU A 122 -1.73 -16.66 5.33
CA LEU A 122 -2.94 -16.84 6.13
C LEU A 122 -3.95 -15.72 5.86
N THR A 123 -5.23 -16.08 5.87
CA THR A 123 -6.34 -15.13 5.88
C THR A 123 -6.81 -14.90 7.32
N GLU A 124 -6.40 -13.77 7.91
CA GLU A 124 -6.60 -13.53 9.35
C GLU A 124 -8.07 -13.47 9.79
N HIS A 125 -8.97 -12.96 8.94
CA HIS A 125 -10.37 -12.75 9.31
C HIS A 125 -11.20 -14.04 9.27
N HIS A 126 -10.68 -15.13 8.71
CA HIS A 126 -11.28 -16.46 8.82
C HIS A 126 -10.97 -17.14 10.16
N PHE A 127 -9.99 -16.63 10.91
CA PHE A 127 -9.55 -17.23 12.16
C PHE A 127 -10.49 -16.89 13.32
N THR A 128 -11.12 -17.90 13.91
CA THR A 128 -12.12 -17.76 14.99
C THR A 128 -11.56 -18.06 16.40
N GLY A 129 -10.35 -18.59 16.50
CA GLY A 129 -9.68 -18.95 17.76
C GLY A 129 -8.99 -17.79 18.50
N ASP A 130 -8.12 -18.12 19.47
CA ASP A 130 -7.36 -17.13 20.23
C ASP A 130 -6.15 -16.62 19.43
N LEU A 131 -6.19 -15.35 19.05
CA LEU A 131 -5.12 -14.73 18.27
C LEU A 131 -3.75 -14.77 18.97
N LYS A 132 -3.72 -14.87 20.31
CA LYS A 132 -2.45 -15.04 21.05
C LYS A 132 -1.83 -16.42 20.80
N SER A 133 -2.65 -17.47 20.74
CA SER A 133 -2.21 -18.84 20.47
C SER A 133 -1.67 -18.94 19.05
N LEU A 134 -2.42 -18.45 18.06
CA LEU A 134 -1.95 -18.39 16.66
C LEU A 134 -0.64 -17.59 16.54
N ARG A 135 -0.54 -16.43 17.23
CA ARG A 135 0.70 -15.66 17.24
C ARG A 135 1.86 -16.44 17.86
N HIS A 136 1.63 -17.19 18.94
CA HIS A 136 2.68 -18.01 19.56
C HIS A 136 3.20 -19.08 18.60
N LEU A 137 2.28 -19.80 17.94
CA LEU A 137 2.60 -20.79 16.91
C LEU A 137 3.42 -20.18 15.77
N LEU A 138 2.97 -19.05 15.21
CA LEU A 138 3.70 -18.38 14.12
C LEU A 138 5.05 -17.80 14.58
N THR A 139 5.16 -17.40 15.84
CA THR A 139 6.46 -16.99 16.41
C THR A 139 7.41 -18.18 16.51
N TYR A 140 6.90 -19.36 16.88
CA TYR A 140 7.69 -20.59 16.88
C TYR A 140 8.15 -20.95 15.46
N TYR A 141 7.29 -20.88 14.46
CA TYR A 141 7.67 -21.10 13.05
C TYR A 141 8.75 -20.13 12.56
N ARG A 142 8.70 -18.87 12.98
CA ARG A 142 9.77 -17.90 12.67
C ARG A 142 11.13 -18.26 13.25
N THR A 143 11.20 -19.07 14.31
CA THR A 143 12.49 -19.53 14.86
C THR A 143 13.25 -20.45 13.89
N TYR A 144 12.54 -21.10 12.96
CA TYR A 144 13.11 -21.86 11.83
C TYR A 144 13.41 -20.99 10.60
N GLY A 145 13.16 -19.67 10.69
CA GLY A 145 13.39 -18.72 9.61
C GLY A 145 12.27 -18.60 8.57
N MET A 146 11.16 -19.33 8.77
CA MET A 146 9.95 -19.15 7.95
C MET A 146 9.39 -17.73 8.10
N LYS A 147 8.73 -17.24 7.05
CA LYS A 147 8.09 -15.91 7.04
C LYS A 147 6.58 -16.03 7.00
N LEU A 148 5.90 -14.96 7.40
CA LEU A 148 4.45 -14.86 7.38
C LEU A 148 3.99 -13.80 6.38
N ALA A 149 3.07 -14.19 5.51
CA ALA A 149 2.25 -13.30 4.71
C ALA A 149 0.80 -13.32 5.22
N VAL A 150 0.14 -12.17 5.23
CA VAL A 150 -1.30 -12.08 5.54
C VAL A 150 -2.06 -11.60 4.32
N ASP A 151 -3.09 -12.37 3.96
CA ASP A 151 -3.93 -12.18 2.77
C ASP A 151 -5.01 -11.12 2.93
N HIS A 152 -5.38 -10.55 1.77
CA HIS A 152 -6.51 -9.65 1.60
C HIS A 152 -6.52 -8.43 2.54
N ILE A 153 -5.34 -7.88 2.84
CA ILE A 153 -5.23 -6.69 3.67
C ILE A 153 -5.89 -5.50 2.97
N GLY A 154 -6.69 -4.75 3.73
CA GLY A 154 -7.39 -3.57 3.25
C GLY A 154 -8.74 -3.85 2.57
N LYS A 155 -9.23 -5.11 2.59
CA LYS A 155 -10.53 -5.50 2.06
C LYS A 155 -11.43 -6.14 3.12
N GLY A 156 -12.74 -5.92 3.01
CA GLY A 156 -13.76 -6.64 3.77
C GLY A 156 -13.57 -6.57 5.29
N ASN A 157 -13.45 -7.74 5.92
CA ASN A 157 -13.34 -7.91 7.37
C ASN A 157 -11.89 -7.79 7.91
N SER A 158 -10.94 -7.32 7.09
CA SER A 158 -9.55 -7.16 7.53
C SER A 158 -9.44 -6.18 8.71
N ASN A 159 -8.79 -6.62 9.79
CA ASN A 159 -8.65 -5.86 11.02
C ASN A 159 -7.19 -5.51 11.27
N ILE A 160 -6.86 -4.23 11.15
CA ILE A 160 -5.51 -3.69 11.35
C ILE A 160 -4.90 -4.07 12.70
N ARG A 161 -5.72 -4.20 13.75
CA ARG A 161 -5.25 -4.62 15.09
C ARG A 161 -4.81 -6.08 15.07
N ARG A 162 -5.54 -6.94 14.37
CA ARG A 162 -5.21 -8.37 14.24
C ARG A 162 -3.94 -8.55 13.42
N VAL A 163 -3.84 -7.86 12.27
CA VAL A 163 -2.62 -7.79 11.46
C VAL A 163 -1.41 -7.35 12.31
N GLY A 164 -1.56 -6.26 13.07
CA GLY A 164 -0.50 -5.76 13.95
C GLY A 164 -0.08 -6.73 15.05
N MET A 165 -1.00 -7.56 15.55
CA MET A 165 -0.67 -8.60 16.54
C MET A 165 0.12 -9.76 15.93
N LEU A 166 -0.18 -10.15 14.68
CA LEU A 166 0.54 -11.21 13.97
C LEU A 166 1.94 -10.75 13.49
N ALA A 167 2.10 -9.43 13.31
CA ALA A 167 3.33 -8.78 12.87
C ALA A 167 3.94 -9.46 11.62
N PRO A 168 3.20 -9.56 10.49
CA PRO A 168 3.63 -10.33 9.33
C PRO A 168 4.80 -9.66 8.59
N ASP A 169 5.54 -10.47 7.85
CA ASP A 169 6.67 -10.06 7.02
C ASP A 169 6.20 -9.49 5.67
N ILE A 170 5.02 -9.93 5.21
CA ILE A 170 4.43 -9.55 3.93
C ILE A 170 2.95 -9.22 4.11
N PHE A 171 2.54 -8.07 3.59
CA PHE A 171 1.16 -7.69 3.40
C PHE A 171 0.74 -8.05 1.98
N LYS A 172 -0.21 -8.96 1.80
CA LYS A 172 -0.79 -9.25 0.49
C LYS A 172 -2.03 -8.40 0.27
N VAL A 173 -2.03 -7.66 -0.83
CA VAL A 173 -3.07 -6.69 -1.17
C VAL A 173 -3.63 -7.00 -2.56
N ASP A 174 -4.92 -7.34 -2.59
CA ASP A 174 -5.65 -7.69 -3.81
C ASP A 174 -6.10 -6.43 -4.58
N LEU A 175 -5.64 -6.29 -5.83
CA LEU A 175 -6.00 -5.18 -6.71
C LEU A 175 -7.26 -5.41 -7.54
N VAL A 176 -7.87 -6.61 -7.54
CA VAL A 176 -9.11 -6.90 -8.30
C VAL A 176 -10.26 -5.97 -7.88
N SER A 177 -10.23 -5.45 -6.65
CA SER A 177 -11.20 -4.47 -6.17
C SER A 177 -11.09 -3.09 -6.84
N LEU A 178 -9.98 -2.76 -7.50
CA LEU A 178 -9.86 -1.53 -8.30
C LEU A 178 -10.76 -1.54 -9.55
N ASP A 179 -11.14 -2.72 -10.04
CA ASP A 179 -11.93 -2.88 -11.27
C ASP A 179 -13.43 -2.99 -11.02
N LYS A 180 -13.82 -3.10 -9.76
CA LYS A 180 -15.20 -3.34 -9.36
C LYS A 180 -15.87 -2.05 -8.95
N GLU A 181 -17.21 -2.08 -8.87
CA GLU A 181 -18.05 -0.97 -8.36
C GLU A 181 -17.65 -0.48 -6.96
N GLN A 182 -16.83 -1.27 -6.25
CA GLN A 182 -16.28 -0.97 -4.92
C GLN A 182 -15.08 -0.01 -4.96
N ASN A 183 -14.57 0.36 -6.14
CA ASN A 183 -13.47 1.33 -6.31
C ASN A 183 -13.93 2.77 -6.00
N THR A 184 -14.09 3.05 -4.71
CA THR A 184 -14.44 4.38 -4.19
C THR A 184 -13.18 5.17 -3.83
N PRO A 185 -13.22 6.52 -3.79
CA PRO A 185 -12.11 7.32 -3.29
C PRO A 185 -11.62 6.89 -1.90
N ALA A 186 -12.56 6.57 -0.99
CA ALA A 186 -12.23 6.07 0.35
C ALA A 186 -11.46 4.75 0.34
N TYR A 187 -11.77 3.84 -0.60
CA TYR A 187 -11.03 2.60 -0.77
C TYR A 187 -9.61 2.86 -1.28
N GLN A 188 -9.46 3.75 -2.26
CA GLN A 188 -8.14 4.16 -2.75
C GLN A 188 -7.30 4.83 -1.66
N ASP A 189 -7.91 5.70 -0.83
CA ASP A 189 -7.26 6.34 0.31
C ASP A 189 -6.80 5.29 1.32
N THR A 190 -7.65 4.30 1.62
CA THR A 190 -7.31 3.17 2.51
C THR A 190 -6.11 2.40 1.98
N LEU A 191 -6.15 2.00 0.70
CA LEU A 191 -5.03 1.29 0.07
C LEU A 191 -3.74 2.12 0.06
N SER A 192 -3.82 3.43 -0.21
CA SER A 192 -2.67 4.34 -0.21
C SER A 192 -2.05 4.56 1.18
N SER A 193 -2.78 4.23 2.25
CA SER A 193 -2.29 4.29 3.62
C SER A 193 -1.50 3.03 4.05
N LEU A 194 -1.75 1.89 3.41
CA LEU A 194 -1.10 0.60 3.73
C LEU A 194 0.43 0.63 3.63
N PRO A 195 1.07 1.30 2.65
CA PRO A 195 2.53 1.39 2.58
C PRO A 195 3.15 2.06 3.80
N PHE A 196 2.49 3.07 4.37
CA PHE A 196 2.95 3.70 5.60
C PHE A 196 2.85 2.75 6.78
N LEU A 197 1.75 1.99 6.88
CA LEU A 197 1.56 0.99 7.92
C LEU A 197 2.60 -0.14 7.81
N ALA A 198 2.76 -0.73 6.63
CA ALA A 198 3.71 -1.79 6.35
C ALA A 198 5.12 -1.36 6.74
N ARG A 199 5.53 -0.15 6.32
CA ARG A 199 6.82 0.44 6.68
C ARG A 199 7.01 0.59 8.19
N LYS A 200 5.97 1.01 8.92
CA LYS A 200 6.03 1.13 10.39
C LYS A 200 6.10 -0.22 11.10
N MET A 201 5.51 -1.26 10.51
CA MET A 201 5.52 -2.63 11.02
C MET A 201 6.74 -3.44 10.58
N GLY A 202 7.55 -2.92 9.65
CA GLY A 202 8.68 -3.67 9.07
C GLY A 202 8.26 -4.72 8.04
N ALA A 203 7.03 -4.62 7.52
CA ALA A 203 6.51 -5.52 6.49
C ALA A 203 6.77 -4.99 5.08
N THR A 204 6.85 -5.90 4.12
CA THR A 204 6.85 -5.61 2.69
C THR A 204 5.44 -5.75 2.12
N ILE A 205 5.17 -5.17 0.95
CA ILE A 205 3.87 -5.32 0.28
C ILE A 205 4.02 -6.16 -0.98
N LEU A 206 3.18 -7.19 -1.08
CA LEU A 206 2.90 -7.92 -2.31
C LEU A 206 1.53 -7.48 -2.83
N TYR A 207 1.48 -6.98 -4.06
CA TYR A 207 0.22 -6.74 -4.76
C TYR A 207 -0.11 -7.94 -5.64
N GLU A 208 -1.30 -8.52 -5.42
CA GLU A 208 -1.87 -9.61 -6.21
C GLU A 208 -3.03 -9.11 -7.08
N GLY A 209 -3.51 -9.93 -8.01
CA GLY A 209 -4.59 -9.53 -8.92
C GLY A 209 -4.15 -8.52 -10.00
N ILE A 210 -2.87 -8.45 -10.32
CA ILE A 210 -2.35 -7.59 -11.40
C ILE A 210 -2.72 -8.19 -12.76
N ASP A 211 -3.90 -7.81 -13.25
CA ASP A 211 -4.40 -8.25 -14.56
C ASP A 211 -4.18 -7.25 -15.70
N GLN A 212 -3.81 -6.00 -15.39
CA GLN A 212 -3.63 -4.91 -16.36
C GLN A 212 -2.41 -4.03 -16.04
N PHE A 213 -1.93 -3.28 -17.03
CA PHE A 213 -0.77 -2.39 -16.87
C PHE A 213 -0.95 -1.33 -15.77
N TYR A 214 -2.15 -0.75 -15.63
CA TYR A 214 -2.40 0.26 -14.59
C TYR A 214 -2.44 -0.35 -13.18
N HIS A 215 -2.74 -1.64 -13.01
CA HIS A 215 -2.58 -2.33 -11.72
C HIS A 215 -1.12 -2.37 -11.32
N LEU A 216 -0.22 -2.72 -12.26
CA LEU A 216 1.21 -2.74 -12.00
C LEU A 216 1.73 -1.34 -11.69
N GLN A 217 1.26 -0.32 -12.44
CA GLN A 217 1.59 1.08 -12.15
C GLN A 217 1.14 1.49 -10.75
N TYR A 218 -0.08 1.12 -10.36
CA TYR A 218 -0.62 1.39 -9.03
C TYR A 218 0.21 0.69 -7.94
N ALA A 219 0.50 -0.60 -8.11
CA ALA A 219 1.32 -1.38 -7.19
C ALA A 219 2.70 -0.74 -6.98
N TRP A 220 3.38 -0.40 -8.09
CA TRP A 220 4.69 0.24 -8.05
C TRP A 220 4.66 1.59 -7.33
N LYS A 221 3.68 2.43 -7.67
CA LYS A 221 3.54 3.77 -7.08
C LYS A 221 3.22 3.74 -5.58
N ASN A 222 2.49 2.71 -5.14
CA ASN A 222 2.06 2.54 -3.75
C ASN A 222 2.97 1.57 -2.99
N GLY A 223 4.29 1.60 -3.24
CA GLY A 223 5.26 0.90 -2.39
C GLY A 223 5.24 -0.63 -2.49
N GLY A 224 4.67 -1.17 -3.56
CA GLY A 224 4.73 -2.59 -3.87
C GLY A 224 6.17 -3.06 -4.04
N ARG A 225 6.58 -4.03 -3.23
CA ARG A 225 7.88 -4.69 -3.39
C ARG A 225 7.76 -5.94 -4.28
N TYR A 226 6.63 -6.63 -4.16
CA TYR A 226 6.37 -7.86 -4.88
C TYR A 226 5.07 -7.76 -5.69
N TYR A 227 5.02 -8.45 -6.82
CA TYR A 227 3.94 -8.36 -7.80
C TYR A 227 3.50 -9.75 -8.27
N GLN A 228 2.19 -9.96 -8.35
CA GLN A 228 1.59 -11.21 -8.81
C GLN A 228 0.29 -10.93 -9.58
N GLY A 229 0.05 -11.66 -10.67
CA GLY A 229 -1.18 -11.54 -11.44
C GLY A 229 -1.03 -11.97 -12.90
N ARG A 230 -2.16 -12.10 -13.61
CA ARG A 230 -2.19 -12.66 -14.98
C ARG A 230 -1.47 -11.80 -16.01
N TYR A 231 -1.37 -10.49 -15.78
CA TYR A 231 -0.61 -9.56 -16.61
C TYR A 231 0.89 -9.90 -16.68
N LEU A 232 1.39 -10.48 -15.58
CA LEU A 232 2.76 -10.93 -15.43
C LEU A 232 2.85 -12.37 -15.93
N HIS A 233 2.18 -13.29 -15.24
CA HIS A 233 2.11 -14.69 -15.63
C HIS A 233 0.96 -15.40 -14.89
N ALA A 234 0.25 -16.28 -15.60
CA ALA A 234 -0.75 -17.17 -14.98
C ALA A 234 -0.07 -18.31 -14.21
N ALA A 235 -0.83 -19.05 -13.40
CA ALA A 235 -0.30 -20.25 -12.76
C ALA A 235 0.04 -21.34 -13.82
N SER A 236 1.13 -22.07 -13.62
CA SER A 236 1.58 -23.16 -14.50
C SER A 236 1.99 -24.40 -13.69
N PRO A 237 1.97 -25.61 -14.29
CA PRO A 237 2.40 -26.83 -13.61
C PRO A 237 3.92 -26.95 -13.43
N SER A 238 4.69 -25.97 -13.92
CA SER A 238 6.15 -25.97 -13.83
C SER A 238 6.67 -24.59 -13.44
N PHE A 239 7.86 -24.58 -12.83
CA PHE A 239 8.64 -23.36 -12.63
C PHE A 239 9.11 -22.78 -13.97
N MET A 240 9.36 -21.48 -13.99
CA MET A 240 9.80 -20.74 -15.17
C MET A 240 11.22 -20.21 -14.98
N ASP A 241 11.87 -19.79 -16.07
CA ASP A 241 13.18 -19.13 -15.94
C ASP A 241 13.04 -17.83 -15.14
N LYS A 242 13.92 -17.67 -14.15
CA LYS A 242 13.92 -16.57 -13.18
C LYS A 242 13.94 -15.18 -13.83
N TYR A 243 14.55 -15.07 -15.02
CA TYR A 243 14.79 -13.82 -15.73
C TYR A 243 13.77 -13.55 -16.86
N SER A 244 12.79 -14.43 -17.07
CA SER A 244 11.88 -14.40 -18.23
C SER A 244 11.19 -13.05 -18.49
N LEU A 245 10.84 -12.29 -17.44
CA LEU A 245 10.18 -10.98 -17.57
C LEU A 245 11.09 -9.78 -17.24
N LYS A 246 12.39 -10.02 -16.99
CA LYS A 246 13.29 -9.01 -16.43
C LYS A 246 13.36 -7.73 -17.26
N ASP A 247 13.59 -7.86 -18.56
CA ASP A 247 13.72 -6.68 -19.44
C ASP A 247 12.39 -5.94 -19.62
N ARG A 248 11.29 -6.67 -19.76
CA ARG A 248 9.94 -6.09 -19.87
C ARG A 248 9.59 -5.30 -18.61
N LEU A 249 9.70 -5.92 -17.44
CA LEU A 249 9.40 -5.27 -16.16
C LEU A 249 10.31 -4.07 -15.91
N ARG A 250 11.60 -4.18 -16.23
CA ARG A 250 12.55 -3.06 -16.13
C ARG A 250 12.12 -1.87 -17.01
N GLN A 251 11.65 -2.12 -18.23
CA GLN A 251 11.18 -1.07 -19.14
C GLN A 251 9.86 -0.43 -18.66
N GLU A 252 8.92 -1.25 -18.18
CA GLU A 252 7.65 -0.77 -17.61
C GLU A 252 7.89 0.08 -16.36
N CYS A 253 8.72 -0.39 -15.42
CA CYS A 253 9.15 0.36 -14.24
C CYS A 253 9.89 1.64 -14.61
N HIS A 254 10.73 1.64 -15.64
CA HIS A 254 11.38 2.86 -16.13
C HIS A 254 10.35 3.90 -16.60
N THR A 255 9.29 3.47 -17.28
CA THR A 255 8.20 4.34 -17.71
C THR A 255 7.50 4.98 -16.52
N PHE A 256 7.24 4.22 -15.45
CA PHE A 256 6.66 4.75 -14.22
C PHE A 256 7.59 5.79 -13.55
N ILE A 257 8.89 5.50 -13.50
CA ILE A 257 9.89 6.41 -12.92
C ILE A 257 9.93 7.74 -13.69
N VAL A 258 9.94 7.70 -15.03
CA VAL A 258 9.98 8.92 -15.86
C VAL A 258 8.72 9.76 -15.62
N HIS A 259 7.55 9.12 -15.57
CA HIS A 259 6.29 9.80 -15.29
C HIS A 259 6.27 10.46 -13.91
N GLU A 260 6.65 9.73 -12.86
CA GLU A 260 6.65 10.26 -11.49
C GLU A 260 7.69 11.38 -11.33
N LYS A 261 8.86 11.28 -11.97
CA LYS A 261 9.85 12.37 -12.01
C LYS A 261 9.29 13.64 -12.66
N LYS A 262 8.61 13.51 -13.81
CA LYS A 262 7.98 14.66 -14.49
C LYS A 262 6.97 15.35 -13.58
N LYS A 263 6.15 14.56 -12.88
CA LYS A 263 5.18 15.08 -11.91
C LYS A 263 5.85 15.82 -10.76
N LEU A 264 6.84 15.22 -10.12
CA LEU A 264 7.58 15.86 -9.01
C LEU A 264 8.28 17.15 -9.46
N GLN A 265 8.82 17.18 -10.68
CA GLN A 265 9.40 18.37 -11.29
C GLN A 265 8.37 19.48 -11.54
N ALA A 266 7.15 19.13 -11.96
CA ALA A 266 6.07 20.10 -12.13
C ALA A 266 5.67 20.73 -10.79
N ILE A 267 5.51 19.92 -9.74
CA ILE A 267 5.21 20.40 -8.37
C ILE A 267 6.33 21.32 -7.87
N GLN A 268 7.59 20.94 -8.06
CA GLN A 268 8.74 21.75 -7.64
C GLN A 268 8.80 23.09 -8.40
N SER A 269 8.68 23.05 -9.73
CA SER A 269 8.68 24.26 -10.58
C SER A 269 7.56 25.23 -10.19
N TYR A 270 6.37 24.70 -9.92
CA TYR A 270 5.25 25.52 -9.48
C TYR A 270 5.48 26.10 -8.07
N SER A 271 6.04 25.31 -7.14
CA SER A 271 6.45 25.79 -5.82
C SER A 271 7.49 26.92 -5.93
N ASP A 272 8.46 26.83 -6.85
CA ASP A 272 9.44 27.89 -7.08
C ASP A 272 8.78 29.15 -7.67
N THR A 273 7.80 29.00 -8.57
CA THR A 273 7.02 30.13 -9.13
C THR A 273 6.25 30.88 -8.03
N LEU A 274 5.60 30.14 -7.11
CA LEU A 274 4.91 30.76 -5.96
C LEU A 274 5.88 31.44 -5.00
N ASN A 275 7.06 30.85 -4.76
CA ASN A 275 8.11 31.48 -3.98
C ASN A 275 8.57 32.81 -4.60
N GLU A 276 8.82 32.87 -5.90
CA GLU A 276 9.23 34.10 -6.59
C GLU A 276 8.15 35.19 -6.52
N ARG A 277 6.89 34.80 -6.73
CA ARG A 277 5.74 35.72 -6.63
C ARG A 277 5.59 36.27 -5.22
N LEU A 278 5.70 35.42 -4.20
CA LEU A 278 5.66 35.85 -2.79
C LEU A 278 6.87 36.70 -2.41
N ASN A 279 8.09 36.33 -2.81
CA ASN A 279 9.29 37.14 -2.55
C ASN A 279 9.14 38.54 -3.14
N THR A 280 8.65 38.64 -4.38
CA THR A 280 8.40 39.93 -5.06
C THR A 280 7.30 40.73 -4.35
N PHE A 281 6.26 40.06 -3.85
CA PHE A 281 5.24 40.70 -3.02
C PHE A 281 5.81 41.21 -1.69
N MET A 282 6.59 40.39 -0.99
CA MET A 282 7.20 40.72 0.29
C MET A 282 8.20 41.88 0.17
N MET A 283 8.99 41.96 -0.91
CA MET A 283 9.88 43.12 -1.15
C MET A 283 9.14 44.46 -1.28
N ARG A 284 7.88 44.45 -1.73
CA ARG A 284 7.04 45.66 -1.79
C ARG A 284 6.47 46.04 -0.42
N MET A 285 6.42 45.08 0.50
CA MET A 285 5.90 45.26 1.85
C MET A 285 7.05 45.61 2.80
N LYS A 286 7.05 46.84 3.35
CA LYS A 286 8.13 47.28 4.26
C LYS A 286 8.16 46.46 5.56
N LYS A 287 7.00 46.32 6.20
CA LYS A 287 6.81 45.65 7.48
C LYS A 287 5.36 45.20 7.62
N ILE A 288 5.13 44.06 8.26
CA ILE A 288 3.79 43.59 8.60
C ILE A 288 3.46 44.06 10.02
N ASP A 289 2.68 45.14 10.14
CA ASP A 289 2.23 45.65 11.45
C ASP A 289 0.86 45.08 11.87
N ASP A 290 0.07 44.57 10.91
CA ASP A 290 -1.26 44.01 11.12
C ASP A 290 -1.50 42.87 10.13
N TYR A 291 -1.55 41.63 10.63
CA TYR A 291 -1.72 40.45 9.79
C TYR A 291 -3.06 40.44 9.04
N ASN A 292 -4.13 40.98 9.60
CA ASN A 292 -5.44 40.97 8.94
C ASN A 292 -5.46 41.92 7.75
N LYS A 293 -4.87 43.12 7.88
CA LYS A 293 -4.70 44.04 6.76
C LYS A 293 -3.73 43.50 5.70
N PHE A 294 -2.64 42.89 6.15
CA PHE A 294 -1.70 42.20 5.26
C PHE A 294 -2.40 41.14 4.41
N LEU A 295 -3.19 40.27 5.05
CA LEU A 295 -3.93 39.21 4.37
C LEU A 295 -4.96 39.76 3.38
N GLN A 296 -5.62 40.89 3.65
CA GLN A 296 -6.52 41.53 2.68
C GLN A 296 -5.82 41.99 1.39
N VAL A 297 -4.56 42.43 1.49
CA VAL A 297 -3.76 42.81 0.32
C VAL A 297 -3.25 41.56 -0.39
N LEU A 298 -2.75 40.58 0.37
CA LEU A 298 -2.26 39.31 -0.16
C LEU A 298 -3.36 38.53 -0.91
N ALA A 299 -4.56 38.48 -0.35
CA ALA A 299 -5.73 37.84 -0.92
C ALA A 299 -6.11 38.40 -2.29
N LYS A 300 -5.95 39.72 -2.50
CA LYS A 300 -6.15 40.35 -3.81
C LYS A 300 -5.06 39.95 -4.80
N GLU A 301 -3.81 39.94 -4.36
CA GLU A 301 -2.66 39.57 -5.19
C GLU A 301 -2.72 38.10 -5.63
N PHE A 302 -3.15 37.19 -4.77
CA PHE A 302 -3.18 35.74 -5.01
C PHE A 302 -4.61 35.17 -5.17
N SER A 303 -5.56 36.04 -5.56
CA SER A 303 -6.97 35.67 -5.75
C SER A 303 -7.21 34.62 -6.84
N ASP A 304 -6.27 34.50 -7.77
CA ASP A 304 -6.25 33.50 -8.83
C ASP A 304 -5.83 32.11 -8.36
N VAL A 305 -5.07 32.01 -7.26
CA VAL A 305 -4.46 30.75 -6.80
C VAL A 305 -5.14 30.18 -5.56
N SER A 306 -5.53 31.04 -4.62
CA SER A 306 -5.88 30.62 -3.26
C SER A 306 -7.33 30.93 -2.95
N PHE A 307 -7.95 30.12 -2.10
CA PHE A 307 -9.29 30.38 -1.57
C PHE A 307 -9.30 30.63 -0.06
N ARG A 308 -8.24 30.27 0.66
CA ARG A 308 -8.07 30.57 2.09
C ARG A 308 -6.63 30.91 2.42
N MET A 309 -6.41 31.92 3.25
CA MET A 309 -5.08 32.25 3.77
C MET A 309 -5.09 32.58 5.26
N TYR A 310 -3.98 32.29 5.94
CA TYR A 310 -3.78 32.62 7.35
C TYR A 310 -2.28 32.65 7.71
N VAL A 311 -1.96 33.21 8.87
CA VAL A 311 -0.58 33.31 9.40
C VAL A 311 -0.49 32.60 10.76
N CYS A 312 0.55 31.79 10.95
CA CYS A 312 0.90 31.21 12.25
C CYS A 312 2.34 31.50 12.62
N ASP A 313 2.66 31.40 13.91
CA ASP A 313 4.04 31.35 14.39
C ASP A 313 4.66 29.95 14.29
N GLU A 314 5.93 29.83 14.71
CA GLU A 314 6.69 28.58 14.70
C GLU A 314 6.10 27.46 15.58
N ASP A 315 5.33 27.82 16.60
CA ASP A 315 4.64 26.88 17.51
C ASP A 315 3.22 26.53 17.03
N GLY A 316 2.80 27.13 15.91
CA GLY A 316 1.53 26.85 15.26
C GLY A 316 0.33 27.60 15.83
N PHE A 317 0.54 28.63 16.65
CA PHE A 317 -0.55 29.52 17.04
C PHE A 317 -0.87 30.48 15.90
N GLN A 318 -2.14 30.53 15.52
CA GLN A 318 -2.60 31.38 14.45
C GLN A 318 -2.68 32.84 14.90
N LYS A 319 -1.86 33.70 14.30
CA LYS A 319 -1.72 35.13 14.62
C LYS A 319 -2.72 36.01 13.87
N SER A 320 -3.39 35.48 12.85
CA SER A 320 -4.36 36.20 12.01
C SER A 320 -5.75 35.58 12.06
N ALA A 321 -6.75 36.31 11.59
CA ALA A 321 -8.00 35.69 11.12
C ALA A 321 -7.70 34.76 9.94
N ASN A 322 -8.62 33.84 9.63
CA ASN A 322 -8.65 33.33 8.25
C ASN A 322 -9.16 34.45 7.34
N ILE A 323 -8.58 34.58 6.16
CA ILE A 323 -9.23 35.25 5.05
C ILE A 323 -9.69 34.17 4.07
N GLU A 324 -10.98 34.13 3.76
CA GLU A 324 -11.57 33.10 2.88
C GLU A 324 -12.32 33.75 1.74
N LYS A 325 -12.27 33.13 0.56
CA LYS A 325 -12.96 33.55 -0.65
C LYS A 325 -14.34 32.89 -0.68
N GLU A 326 -15.38 33.70 -0.65
CA GLU A 326 -16.77 33.26 -0.71
C GLU A 326 -17.21 32.95 -2.16
N ALA A 327 -18.40 32.37 -2.31
CA ALA A 327 -18.92 31.92 -3.60
C ALA A 327 -19.13 33.06 -4.63
N ASP A 328 -19.33 34.29 -4.16
CA ASP A 328 -19.40 35.51 -4.99
C ASP A 328 -18.02 36.04 -5.40
N GLY A 329 -16.95 35.45 -4.89
CA GLY A 329 -15.56 35.82 -5.15
C GLY A 329 -15.00 36.86 -4.19
N ASP A 330 -15.80 37.34 -3.23
CA ASP A 330 -15.37 38.31 -2.22
C ASP A 330 -14.54 37.64 -1.11
N TRP A 331 -13.62 38.41 -0.54
CA TRP A 331 -12.75 37.94 0.53
C TRP A 331 -13.23 38.42 1.89
N VAL A 332 -13.54 37.47 2.79
CA VAL A 332 -14.10 37.73 4.12
C VAL A 332 -13.12 37.29 5.20
N LEU A 333 -12.96 38.12 6.23
CA LEU A 333 -12.16 37.81 7.41
C LEU A 333 -13.01 37.06 8.45
N TYR A 334 -12.44 36.00 9.01
CA TYR A 334 -13.03 35.18 10.06
C TYR A 334 -12.15 35.23 11.33
N PRO A 335 -12.38 36.18 12.26
CA PRO A 335 -11.54 36.36 13.44
C PRO A 335 -11.57 35.20 14.43
N SER A 336 -12.60 34.34 14.38
CA SER A 336 -12.77 33.19 15.27
C SER A 336 -11.65 32.13 15.17
N TYR A 337 -10.76 32.23 14.19
CA TYR A 337 -9.60 31.36 14.02
C TYR A 337 -8.33 31.86 14.72
N MET A 338 -8.29 33.12 15.17
CA MET A 338 -7.15 33.65 15.91
C MET A 338 -6.92 32.86 17.20
N MET A 339 -5.65 32.66 17.56
CA MET A 339 -5.18 31.90 18.72
C MET A 339 -5.47 30.39 18.70
N LYS A 340 -6.07 29.85 17.62
CA LYS A 340 -6.09 28.40 17.42
C LYS A 340 -4.69 27.87 17.21
N ASN A 341 -4.44 26.63 17.63
CA ASN A 341 -3.16 25.97 17.44
C ASN A 341 -3.28 24.83 16.42
N TRP A 342 -2.30 24.74 15.52
CA TRP A 342 -2.26 23.77 14.42
C TRP A 342 -1.09 22.77 14.51
N SER A 343 -0.30 22.81 15.58
CA SER A 343 0.88 21.94 15.75
C SER A 343 0.54 20.45 15.80
N TRP A 344 -0.71 20.09 16.14
CA TRP A 344 -1.21 18.72 16.18
C TRP A 344 -1.43 18.10 14.79
N ARG A 345 -1.44 18.91 13.71
CA ARG A 345 -1.55 18.37 12.34
C ARG A 345 -0.26 17.60 12.00
N PRO A 346 -0.34 16.37 11.45
CA PRO A 346 0.81 15.46 11.33
C PRO A 346 2.08 16.04 10.69
N TYR A 347 1.93 16.98 9.74
CA TYR A 347 3.03 17.54 8.96
C TYR A 347 3.47 18.94 9.42
N PHE A 348 2.77 19.57 10.36
CA PHE A 348 2.92 21.01 10.64
C PHE A 348 4.35 21.35 11.11
N LEU A 349 4.77 20.81 12.25
CA LEU A 349 6.08 21.13 12.83
C LEU A 349 7.24 20.69 11.94
N GLU A 350 7.12 19.55 11.26
CA GLU A 350 8.12 19.10 10.28
C GLU A 350 8.27 20.11 9.13
N ASN A 351 7.16 20.63 8.62
CA ASN A 351 7.17 21.64 7.57
C ASN A 351 7.74 22.99 8.06
N ILE A 352 7.40 23.43 9.27
CA ILE A 352 8.00 24.63 9.89
C ILE A 352 9.52 24.51 9.93
N MET A 353 10.04 23.39 10.44
CA MET A 353 11.49 23.16 10.53
C MET A 353 12.15 23.13 9.14
N LYS A 354 11.54 22.44 8.16
CA LYS A 354 12.04 22.42 6.79
C LYS A 354 12.09 23.81 6.16
N MET A 355 11.05 24.64 6.36
CA MET A 355 11.01 25.99 5.82
C MET A 355 12.04 26.90 6.50
N ARG A 356 12.24 26.77 7.82
CA ARG A 356 13.24 27.54 8.57
C ARG A 356 14.66 27.28 8.05
N VAL A 357 15.01 26.02 7.80
CA VAL A 357 16.33 25.64 7.30
C VAL A 357 16.53 26.08 5.86
N ASN A 358 15.53 25.85 4.99
CA ASN A 358 15.68 26.08 3.55
C ASN A 358 15.36 27.51 3.12
N LYS A 359 14.73 28.32 3.99
CA LYS A 359 14.23 29.68 3.70
C LYS A 359 13.41 29.74 2.40
N LYS A 360 12.62 28.71 2.16
CA LYS A 360 11.75 28.57 0.98
C LYS A 360 10.40 28.01 1.40
N GLY A 361 9.35 28.54 0.79
CA GLY A 361 8.02 27.99 0.85
C GLY A 361 7.88 26.69 0.06
N ARG A 362 6.85 25.92 0.41
CA ARG A 362 6.65 24.53 -0.05
C ARG A 362 5.17 24.23 -0.20
N LEU A 363 4.84 23.39 -1.17
CA LEU A 363 3.52 22.77 -1.29
C LEU A 363 3.42 21.53 -0.40
N SER A 364 2.25 21.34 0.20
CA SER A 364 1.85 20.06 0.80
C SER A 364 1.58 19.00 -0.27
N ASP A 365 1.50 17.75 0.17
CA ASP A 365 0.80 16.71 -0.59
C ASP A 365 -0.70 17.05 -0.74
N LEU A 366 -1.40 16.30 -1.59
CA LEU A 366 -2.85 16.42 -1.71
C LEU A 366 -3.51 15.88 -0.44
N TYR A 367 -4.47 16.62 0.09
CA TYR A 367 -5.28 16.18 1.22
C TYR A 367 -6.68 16.78 1.14
N THR A 368 -7.62 16.21 1.87
CA THR A 368 -9.00 16.67 1.92
C THR A 368 -9.17 17.78 2.96
N ASP A 369 -9.64 18.96 2.54
CA ASP A 369 -9.94 20.07 3.46
C ASP A 369 -11.05 19.66 4.44
N ILE A 370 -10.83 19.90 5.72
CA ILE A 370 -11.76 19.48 6.79
C ILE A 370 -13.08 20.26 6.72
N LYS A 371 -13.07 21.48 6.17
CA LYS A 371 -14.27 22.34 6.09
C LYS A 371 -15.05 22.11 4.81
N SER A 372 -14.39 22.09 3.64
CA SER A 372 -15.08 21.93 2.35
C SER A 372 -15.26 20.48 1.91
N GLY A 373 -14.42 19.54 2.38
CA GLY A 373 -14.40 18.17 1.88
C GLY A 373 -13.74 18.02 0.50
N GLU A 374 -13.17 19.09 -0.06
CA GLU A 374 -12.49 19.06 -1.36
C GLU A 374 -11.01 18.70 -1.22
N THR A 375 -10.45 18.07 -2.24
CA THR A 375 -9.00 17.83 -2.32
C THR A 375 -8.25 19.12 -2.64
N ILE A 376 -7.33 19.51 -1.76
CA ILE A 376 -6.54 20.75 -1.86
C ILE A 376 -5.05 20.50 -1.69
N ARG A 377 -4.25 21.55 -1.92
CA ARG A 377 -2.87 21.67 -1.44
C ARG A 377 -2.74 22.96 -0.65
N THR A 378 -1.88 22.98 0.35
CA THR A 378 -1.48 24.21 1.03
C THR A 378 -0.07 24.59 0.62
N PHE A 379 0.11 25.81 0.13
CA PHE A 379 1.43 26.43 0.02
C PHE A 379 1.76 27.10 1.35
N SER A 380 2.87 26.71 1.96
CA SER A 380 3.38 27.30 3.20
C SER A 380 4.62 28.13 2.88
N TYR A 381 4.77 29.32 3.48
CA TYR A 381 5.87 30.24 3.18
C TYR A 381 6.43 30.88 4.46
N PRO A 382 7.76 30.82 4.70
CA PRO A 382 8.38 31.49 5.86
C PRO A 382 8.55 33.00 5.61
N THR A 383 8.25 33.80 6.63
CA THR A 383 8.51 35.25 6.67
C THR A 383 9.73 35.56 7.55
N ASP A 384 10.17 36.82 7.57
CA ASP A 384 11.36 37.25 8.31
C ASP A 384 11.19 37.24 9.85
N ASP A 385 9.94 37.26 10.35
CA ASP A 385 9.61 37.40 11.78
C ASP A 385 9.33 36.05 12.50
N ASN A 386 9.89 34.93 12.00
CA ASN A 386 9.57 33.56 12.44
C ASN A 386 8.07 33.20 12.30
N ASP A 387 7.37 33.89 11.40
CA ASP A 387 5.97 33.64 11.10
C ASP A 387 5.82 33.00 9.71
N TYR A 388 4.72 32.29 9.51
CA TYR A 388 4.50 31.44 8.35
C TYR A 388 3.14 31.73 7.74
N ILE A 389 3.13 32.02 6.45
CA ILE A 389 1.92 32.21 5.65
C ILE A 389 1.48 30.86 5.10
N PHE A 390 0.20 30.57 5.22
CA PHE A 390 -0.43 29.39 4.64
C PHE A 390 -1.48 29.85 3.62
N MET A 391 -1.45 29.25 2.43
CA MET A 391 -2.39 29.51 1.34
C MET A 391 -2.97 28.19 0.83
N ASP A 392 -4.27 28.00 1.00
CA ASP A 392 -4.98 26.80 0.53
C ASP A 392 -5.41 27.01 -0.93
N ILE A 393 -5.03 26.06 -1.78
CA ILE A 393 -5.23 26.06 -3.24
C ILE A 393 -6.39 25.12 -3.58
N PRO A 394 -7.45 25.59 -4.27
CA PRO A 394 -8.67 24.81 -4.50
C PRO A 394 -8.48 23.77 -5.60
N TYR A 395 -9.33 22.74 -5.59
CA TYR A 395 -9.30 21.64 -6.56
C TYR A 395 -9.35 22.13 -8.01
N ASP A 396 -10.24 23.07 -8.34
CA ASP A 396 -10.40 23.59 -9.69
C ASP A 396 -9.12 24.22 -10.27
N TYR A 397 -8.32 24.84 -9.40
CA TYR A 397 -7.03 25.39 -9.79
C TYR A 397 -6.01 24.27 -10.02
N LEU A 398 -5.95 23.29 -9.11
CA LEU A 398 -5.06 22.13 -9.23
C LEU A 398 -5.37 21.30 -10.47
N TYR A 399 -6.64 21.14 -10.83
CA TYR A 399 -7.10 20.41 -12.01
C TYR A 399 -6.65 21.07 -13.31
N LYS A 400 -6.70 22.41 -13.38
CA LYS A 400 -6.30 23.20 -14.57
C LYS A 400 -4.78 23.34 -14.71
N THR A 401 -4.02 23.07 -13.66
CA THR A 401 -2.57 23.25 -13.64
C THR A 401 -1.85 21.91 -13.83
N GLU A 402 -1.09 21.79 -14.92
CA GLU A 402 -0.41 20.53 -15.27
C GLU A 402 0.50 20.04 -14.13
N GLY A 403 0.31 18.78 -13.71
CA GLY A 403 1.15 18.10 -12.73
C GLY A 403 0.86 18.37 -11.26
N LEU A 404 -0.14 19.21 -10.91
CA LEU A 404 -0.47 19.49 -9.51
C LEU A 404 -1.48 18.52 -8.89
N LEU A 405 -2.40 17.97 -9.70
CA LEU A 405 -3.46 17.07 -9.21
C LEU A 405 -3.15 15.57 -9.36
N ARG A 406 -2.64 15.12 -10.51
CA ARG A 406 -2.39 13.70 -10.78
C ARG A 406 -1.01 13.41 -11.31
#